data_AF-A0A672K5W1-F1
#
_entry.id   AF-A0A672K5W1-F1
#
_cell.length_a   1.000
_cell.length_b   1.000
_cell.length_c   1.000
_cell.angle_alpha   90.00
_cell.angle_beta   90.00
_cell.angle_gamma   90.00
#
_symmetry.space_group_name_H-M   'P 1'
#
loop_
_entity.id
_entity.type
_entity.pdbx_description
1 polymer ?
#
loop_
_entity_poly.entity_id
_entity_poly.type
_entity_poly.pdbx_seq_one_letter_code
_entity_poly.pdbx_strand_id
1 'polypeptide(L)' 'MAKRVAVIGTGSSGLTSIKCCLDEGLEPVCFESSDDIGGLWRFKVENEFHFKHLMFAV' A
#
# COMPACT_ATOMS: atom_id res chain seq x y z
N MET A 1 -16.59 20.37 -4.72
CA MET A 1 -15.98 19.24 -5.43
C MET A 1 -14.86 18.70 -4.54
N ALA A 2 -14.84 17.40 -4.25
CA ALA A 2 -13.75 16.78 -3.50
C ALA A 2 -12.49 16.70 -4.38
N LYS A 3 -11.29 16.84 -3.78
CA LYS A 3 -10.04 16.68 -4.53
C LYS A 3 -9.74 15.19 -4.71
N ARG A 4 -9.32 14.81 -5.92
CA ARG A 4 -8.88 13.45 -6.23
C ARG A 4 -7.40 13.28 -5.85
N VAL A 5 -7.07 12.19 -5.17
CA VAL A 5 -5.73 11.90 -4.67
C VAL A 5 -5.27 10.54 -5.19
N ALA A 6 -4.11 10.48 -5.85
CA ALA A 6 -3.51 9.21 -6.23
C ALA A 6 -2.66 8.66 -5.07
N VAL A 7 -2.96 7.44 -4.63
CA VAL A 7 -2.18 6.71 -3.61
C VAL A 7 -1.46 5.56 -4.33
N ILE A 8 -0.13 5.50 -4.23
CA ILE A 8 0.69 4.46 -4.85
C ILE A 8 1.18 3.48 -3.78
N GLY A 9 0.79 2.22 -3.93
CA GLY A 9 1.00 1.14 -2.97
C GLY A 9 -0.13 1.04 -1.95
N THR A 10 -0.50 -0.19 -1.59
CA THR A 10 -1.52 -0.52 -0.58
C THR A 10 -0.92 -1.37 0.55
N GLY A 11 0.30 -0.99 0.97
CA GLY A 11 0.90 -1.41 2.24
C GLY A 11 0.32 -0.65 3.45
N SER A 12 0.98 -0.75 4.60
CA SER A 12 0.55 -0.07 5.84
C SER A 12 0.40 1.46 5.66
N SER A 13 1.38 2.09 5.00
CA SER A 13 1.35 3.53 4.70
C SER A 13 0.21 3.88 3.74
N GLY A 14 0.08 3.16 2.63
CA GLY A 14 -0.96 3.39 1.62
C GLY A 14 -2.37 3.28 2.16
N LEU A 15 -2.67 2.22 2.93
CA LEU A 15 -3.97 2.04 3.58
C LEU A 15 -4.30 3.18 4.55
N THR A 16 -3.32 3.63 5.32
CA THR A 16 -3.48 4.78 6.24
C THR A 16 -3.73 6.07 5.46
N SER A 17 -3.00 6.30 4.35
CA SER A 17 -3.22 7.45 3.47
C SER A 17 -4.63 7.47 2.87
N ILE A 18 -5.15 6.31 2.44
CA ILE A 18 -6.54 6.19 1.95
C ILE A 18 -7.53 6.57 3.06
N LYS A 19 -7.37 6.02 4.27
CA LYS A 19 -8.25 6.33 5.41
C LYS A 19 -8.25 7.82 5.72
N CYS A 20 -7.08 8.44 5.82
CA CYS A 20 -6.97 9.88 6.07
C CYS A 20 -7.61 10.70 4.94
N CYS A 21 -7.44 10.29 3.68
CA CYS A 21 -8.12 10.97 2.56
C CYS A 21 -9.65 10.93 2.71
N LEU A 22 -10.21 9.77 3.07
CA LEU A 22 -11.65 9.63 3.27
C LEU A 22 -12.16 10.47 4.46
N ASP A 23 -11.42 10.48 5.57
CA ASP A 23 -11.77 11.27 6.77
C ASP A 23 -11.80 12.78 6.48
N GLU A 24 -10.91 13.25 5.61
CA GLU A 24 -10.84 14.65 5.17
C GLU A 24 -11.76 14.98 3.98
N GLY A 25 -12.62 14.03 3.57
CA GLY A 25 -13.58 14.23 2.47
C GLY A 25 -12.95 14.31 1.08
N LEU A 26 -11.78 13.70 0.89
CA LEU A 26 -11.09 13.58 -0.40
C LEU A 26 -11.54 12.30 -1.15
N GLU A 27 -11.21 12.22 -2.43
CA GLU A 27 -11.49 11.06 -3.29
C GLU A 27 -10.19 10.32 -3.64
N PRO A 28 -9.74 9.35 -2.83
CA PRO A 28 -8.53 8.60 -3.12
C PRO A 28 -8.75 7.59 -4.25
N VAL A 29 -7.75 7.45 -5.12
CA VAL A 29 -7.61 6.38 -6.12
C VAL A 29 -6.31 5.65 -5.81
N CYS A 30 -6.41 4.36 -5.50
CA CYS A 30 -5.24 3.57 -5.11
C CYS A 30 -4.74 2.71 -6.27
N PHE A 31 -3.42 2.65 -6.41
CA PHE A 31 -2.73 1.80 -7.39
C PHE A 31 -1.76 0.89 -6.64
N GLU A 32 -2.00 -0.42 -6.69
CA GLU A 32 -1.13 -1.46 -6.11
C GLU A 32 -0.62 -2.34 -7.24
N SER A 33 0.67 -2.69 -7.22
CA SER A 33 1.29 -3.48 -8.28
C SER A 33 1.01 -4.97 -8.11
N SER A 34 0.75 -5.42 -6.88
CA SER A 34 0.36 -6.79 -6.59
C SER A 34 -1.16 -6.99 -6.65
N ASP A 35 -1.55 -8.26 -6.56
CA ASP A 35 -2.93 -8.75 -6.61
C ASP A 35 -3.72 -8.55 -5.31
N ASP A 36 -3.10 -8.02 -4.26
CA ASP A 36 -3.71 -7.88 -2.95
C ASP A 36 -3.00 -6.82 -2.10
N ILE A 37 -3.63 -6.42 -0.99
CA ILE A 37 -3.14 -5.39 -0.07
C ILE A 37 -2.15 -5.96 0.96
N GLY A 38 -1.61 -5.07 1.80
CA GLY A 38 -0.80 -5.44 2.96
C GLY A 38 0.71 -5.24 2.76
N GLY A 39 1.16 -5.13 1.51
CA GLY A 39 2.56 -4.88 1.18
C GLY A 39 3.50 -5.87 1.88
N LEU A 40 4.42 -5.36 2.69
CA LEU A 40 5.37 -6.17 3.45
C LEU A 40 4.71 -7.23 4.36
N TRP A 41 3.53 -6.94 4.89
CA TRP A 41 2.85 -7.82 5.85
C TRP A 41 2.05 -8.95 5.20
N ARG A 42 1.87 -8.90 3.88
CA ARG A 42 1.26 -10.00 3.14
C ARG A 42 2.34 -11.05 2.89
N PHE A 43 2.35 -12.09 3.70
CA PHE A 43 3.21 -13.24 3.47
C PHE A 43 2.82 -13.92 2.15
N LYS A 44 3.77 -13.98 1.22
CA LYS A 44 3.64 -14.78 0.01
C LYS A 44 4.32 -16.11 0.25
N VAL A 45 3.58 -17.20 0.10
CA VAL A 45 4.16 -18.55 0.10
C VAL A 45 4.89 -18.69 -1.23
N GLU A 46 6.17 -18.35 -1.27
CA GLU A 46 6.95 -18.42 -2.51
C GLU A 46 7.89 -19.62 -2.47
N ASN A 47 7.81 -20.47 -3.51
CA ASN A 47 8.88 -21.40 -3.88
C ASN A 47 10.05 -20.67 -4.58
N GLU A 48 10.05 -19.33 -4.60
CA GLU A 48 11.15 -18.50 -5.08
C GLU A 48 11.46 -17.39 -4.08
N PHE A 49 12.40 -17.69 -3.18
CA PHE A 49 13.05 -16.68 -2.35
C PHE A 49 13.75 -15.64 -3.24
N HIS A 50 13.31 -14.38 -3.15
CA HIS A 50 14.19 -13.21 -3.36
C HIS A 50 14.15 -12.28 -2.14
N PHE A 51 14.33 -12.86 -0.94
CA PHE A 51 14.76 -12.10 0.23
C PHE A 51 16.22 -11.66 0.05
N LYS A 52 16.45 -10.54 -0.65
CA LYS A 52 17.77 -9.89 -0.69
C LYS A 52 17.85 -8.50 -0.07
N HIS A 53 16.75 -7.87 0.33
CA HIS A 53 16.81 -6.49 0.83
C HIS A 53 16.04 -6.22 2.14
N LEU A 54 15.49 -7.24 2.80
CA LEU A 54 14.67 -7.05 4.01
C LEU A 54 15.46 -6.88 5.33
N MET A 55 16.68 -6.36 5.29
CA MET A 55 17.48 -6.09 6.49
C MET A 55 17.70 -4.60 6.78
N PHE A 56 17.10 -3.67 6.02
CA PHE A 56 17.23 -2.24 6.25
C PHE A 56 15.94 -1.48 5.92
N ALA A 57 14.92 -1.63 6.77
CA ALA A 57 13.81 -0.69 6.82
C ALA A 57 13.16 -0.71 8.21
N VAL A 58 13.91 -0.23 9.19
CA VAL A 58 13.40 0.50 10.36
C VAL A 58 14.07 1.86 10.38
#